data_AF-A0A254SM49-F1
#
_entry.id   AF-A0A254SM49-F1
#
_cell.length_a   1.000
_cell.length_b   1.000
_cell.length_c   1.000
_cell.angle_alpha   90.00
_cell.angle_beta   90.00
_cell.angle_gamma   90.00
#
_symmetry.space_group_name_H-M   'P 1'
#
loop_
_entity.id
_entity.type
_entity.pdbx_description
1 polymer ?
#
loop_
_entity_poly.entity_id
_entity_poly.type
_entity_poly.pdbx_seq_one_letter_code
_entity_poly.pdbx_strand_id
1 'polypeptide(L)' 'MIDDYKDIIDLPYPRNDWNFLMKHPRMSVANRAKIFSPFAALRGHNEKIAETAEQHLDESRAERMWDESGFDDA' A
#
# COMPACT_ATOMS: atom_id res chain seq x y z
N MET A 1 11.59 4.28 39.42
CA MET A 1 11.43 5.72 39.14
C MET A 1 10.62 5.80 37.87
N ILE A 2 9.32 6.04 38.02
CA ILE A 2 8.47 6.37 36.89
C ILE A 2 8.63 7.89 36.76
N ASP A 3 9.48 8.27 35.83
CA ASP A 3 9.64 9.67 35.44
C ASP A 3 8.48 9.96 34.50
N ASP A 4 7.40 10.52 35.06
CA ASP A 4 6.06 10.66 34.46
C ASP A 4 6.00 11.59 33.22
N TYR A 5 7.13 11.97 32.63
CA TYR A 5 7.25 12.92 31.52
C TYR A 5 6.51 14.26 31.76
N LYS A 6 6.12 14.56 33.01
CA LYS A 6 5.32 15.75 33.39
C LYS A 6 6.03 17.06 33.05
N ASP A 7 7.35 17.01 32.98
CA ASP A 7 8.23 18.11 32.59
C ASP A 7 8.23 18.38 31.07
N ILE A 8 7.81 17.42 30.24
CA ILE A 8 7.88 17.53 28.78
C ILE A 8 6.54 17.33 28.04
N ILE A 9 5.54 16.70 28.66
CA ILE A 9 4.29 16.30 27.97
C ILE A 9 3.44 17.48 27.50
N ASP A 10 3.45 18.57 28.26
CA ASP A 10 2.69 19.78 27.97
C ASP A 10 3.52 20.82 27.16
N LEU A 11 4.75 20.48 26.77
CA LEU A 11 5.58 21.38 25.98
C LEU A 11 5.01 21.56 24.57
N PRO A 12 4.98 22.80 24.05
CA PRO A 12 4.56 23.05 22.69
C PRO A 12 5.55 22.39 21.71
N TYR A 13 5.01 21.78 20.65
CA TYR A 13 5.86 21.26 19.58
C TYR A 13 6.69 22.42 18.98
N PRO A 14 8.01 22.27 18.79
CA PRO A 14 8.92 23.35 18.41
C PRO A 14 8.82 23.75 16.93
N ARG A 15 7.61 24.00 16.41
CA ARG A 15 7.40 24.36 14.98
C ARG A 15 7.91 25.76 14.66
N ASN A 16 7.95 26.65 15.64
CA ASN A 16 8.25 28.07 15.53
C ASN A 16 9.56 28.47 16.24
N ASP A 17 10.24 27.54 16.90
CA ASP A 17 11.59 27.79 17.41
C ASP A 17 12.57 27.80 16.24
N TRP A 18 13.06 28.99 15.90
CA TRP A 18 14.02 29.21 14.81
C TRP A 18 15.32 28.41 14.99
N ASN A 19 15.80 28.27 16.23
CA ASN A 19 17.00 27.51 16.53
C ASN A 19 16.78 26.01 16.28
N PHE A 20 15.58 25.51 16.58
CA PHE A 20 15.20 24.13 16.27
C PHE A 20 15.04 23.90 14.76
N LEU A 21 14.34 24.79 14.06
CA LEU A 21 14.02 24.63 12.64
C LEU A 21 15.26 24.76 11.73
N MET A 22 16.24 25.57 12.13
CA MET A 22 17.53 25.70 11.43
C MET A 22 18.39 24.44 11.59
N LYS A 23 18.36 23.81 12.77
CA LYS A 23 19.06 22.54 13.03
C LYS A 23 18.36 21.33 12.39
N HIS A 24 17.03 21.38 12.30
CA HIS A 24 16.18 20.30 11.78
C HIS A 24 15.23 20.82 10.69
N PRO A 25 15.75 21.11 9.48
CA PRO A 25 14.92 21.59 8.39
C PRO A 25 13.86 20.55 7.99
N ARG A 26 12.63 21.03 7.75
CA ARG A 26 11.53 20.17 7.29
C ARG A 26 11.82 19.64 5.90
N MET A 27 11.66 18.33 5.72
CA MET A 27 11.70 17.73 4.39
C MET A 27 10.53 18.23 3.53
N SER A 28 10.80 18.62 2.28
CA SER A 28 9.77 19.04 1.33
C SER A 28 8.79 17.90 1.02
N VAL A 29 7.57 18.24 0.60
CA VAL A 29 6.55 17.25 0.18
C VAL A 29 7.08 16.37 -0.97
N ALA A 30 7.75 16.98 -1.96
CA ALA A 30 8.29 16.25 -3.10
C ALA A 30 9.37 15.23 -2.69
N ASN A 31 10.27 15.60 -1.78
CA ASN A 31 11.29 14.67 -1.28
C ASN A 31 10.67 13.53 -0.45
N ARG A 32 9.61 13.82 0.32
CA ARG A 32 8.83 12.78 1.01
C ARG A 32 8.17 11.82 0.01
N ALA A 33 7.62 12.33 -1.09
CA ALA A 33 6.99 11.50 -2.12
C ALA A 33 7.98 10.56 -2.83
N LYS A 34 9.24 11.00 -3.02
CA LYS A 34 10.28 10.16 -3.64
C LYS A 34 10.54 8.86 -2.90
N ILE A 35 10.36 8.83 -1.57
CA ILE A 35 10.48 7.60 -0.76
C ILE A 35 9.51 6.52 -1.25
N PHE A 36 8.36 6.92 -1.75
CA PHE A 36 7.32 6.02 -2.25
C PHE A 36 7.37 5.78 -3.76
N SER A 37 8.26 6.46 -4.49
CA SER A 37 8.42 6.31 -5.94
C SER A 37 8.72 4.86 -6.38
N PRO A 38 9.55 4.07 -5.66
CA PRO A 38 9.81 2.67 -6.04
C PRO A 38 8.57 1.77 -5.99
N PHE A 39 7.56 2.14 -5.20
CA PHE A 39 6.33 1.36 -5.03
C PHE A 39 5.18 1.84 -5.91
N ALA A 40 5.41 2.82 -6.79
CA ALA A 40 4.36 3.36 -7.65
C ALA A 40 3.71 2.30 -8.55
N ALA A 41 4.48 1.28 -8.96
CA ALA A 41 4.00 0.16 -9.77
C ALA A 41 3.04 -0.80 -9.02
N LEU A 42 3.02 -0.76 -7.68
CA LEU A 42 2.10 -1.60 -6.89
C LEU A 42 0.66 -1.07 -6.90
N ARG A 43 0.45 0.17 -7.37
CA ARG A 43 -0.90 0.70 -7.55
C ARG A 43 -1.63 -0.09 -8.64
N GLY A 44 -2.84 -0.56 -8.35
CA GLY A 44 -3.60 -1.37 -9.32
C GLY A 44 -3.24 -2.86 -9.31
N HIS A 45 -2.28 -3.29 -8.47
CA HIS A 45 -1.81 -4.68 -8.46
C HIS A 45 -2.87 -5.66 -7.94
N ASN A 46 -3.65 -5.26 -6.91
CA ASN A 46 -4.71 -6.09 -6.35
C ASN A 46 -5.85 -6.31 -7.34
N GLU A 47 -6.18 -5.28 -8.12
CA GLU A 47 -7.18 -5.33 -9.17
C GLU A 47 -6.76 -6.29 -10.29
N LYS A 48 -5.48 -6.26 -10.68
CA LYS A 48 -4.92 -7.22 -11.64
C LYS A 48 -4.94 -8.66 -11.11
N ILE A 49 -4.63 -8.88 -9.83
CA ILE A 49 -4.72 -10.21 -9.22
C ILE A 49 -6.16 -10.73 -9.31
N ALA A 50 -7.14 -9.89 -8.97
CA ALA A 50 -8.54 -10.28 -9.02
C ALA A 50 -8.97 -10.61 -10.46
N GLU A 51 -8.59 -9.78 -11.44
CA GLU A 51 -8.88 -10.02 -12.87
C GLU A 51 -8.32 -11.37 -13.35
N THR A 52 -7.06 -11.68 -13.01
CA THR A 52 -6.46 -12.98 -13.37
C THR A 52 -7.16 -14.16 -12.68
N ALA A 53 -7.61 -13.99 -11.44
CA ALA A 53 -8.35 -15.03 -10.73
C ALA A 53 -9.71 -15.33 -11.39
N GLU A 54 -10.45 -14.28 -11.79
CA GLU A 54 -11.72 -14.43 -12.52
C GLU A 54 -11.51 -15.12 -13.88
N GLN A 55 -10.50 -14.70 -14.66
CA GLN A 55 -10.16 -15.32 -15.95
C GLN A 55 -9.88 -16.82 -15.79
N HIS A 56 -9.08 -17.20 -14.80
CA HIS A 56 -8.75 -18.60 -14.54
C HIS A 56 -9.98 -19.43 -14.13
N LEU A 57 -10.93 -18.85 -13.38
CA LEU A 57 -12.18 -19.52 -13.04
C LEU A 57 -13.05 -19.73 -14.28
N ASP A 58 -13.17 -18.73 -15.14
CA ASP A 58 -13.92 -18.82 -16.40
C ASP A 58 -13.31 -19.85 -17.36
N GLU A 59 -11.98 -19.88 -17.50
CA GLU A 59 -11.26 -20.90 -18.27
C GLU A 59 -11.55 -22.30 -17.74
N SER A 60 -11.41 -22.51 -16.42
CA SER A 60 -11.68 -23.81 -15.79
C SER A 60 -13.15 -24.26 -15.91
N ARG A 61 -14.08 -23.30 -15.96
CA ARG A 61 -15.51 -23.56 -16.17
C ARG A 61 -15.77 -23.95 -17.62
N ALA A 62 -15.16 -23.24 -18.57
CA ALA A 62 -15.27 -23.56 -19.98
C ALA A 62 -14.76 -24.98 -20.22
N GLU A 63 -13.54 -25.31 -19.77
CA GLU A 63 -12.94 -26.65 -19.90
C GLU A 63 -13.87 -27.75 -19.38
N ARG A 64 -14.46 -27.58 -18.19
CA ARG A 64 -15.46 -28.51 -17.66
C ARG A 64 -16.68 -28.67 -18.57
N MET A 65 -17.18 -27.58 -19.15
CA MET A 65 -18.33 -27.65 -20.06
C MET A 65 -17.98 -28.41 -21.35
N TRP A 66 -16.77 -28.23 -21.88
CA TRP A 66 -16.30 -28.99 -23.05
C TRP A 66 -16.18 -30.48 -22.72
N ASP A 67 -15.60 -30.83 -21.57
CA ASP A 67 -15.46 -32.22 -21.10
C ASP A 67 -16.82 -32.90 -20.88
N GLU A 68 -17.79 -32.21 -20.27
CA GLU A 68 -19.14 -32.73 -20.04
C GLU A 68 -19.90 -32.94 -21.35
N SER A 69 -19.69 -32.09 -22.36
CA SER A 69 -20.32 -32.21 -23.68
C SER A 69 -19.71 -33.29 -24.59
N GLY A 70 -18.50 -33.77 -24.26
CA GLY A 70 -17.77 -34.76 -25.04
C GLY A 70 -18.13 -36.22 -24.74
N PHE A 71 -19.07 -36.48 -23.82
CA PHE A 71 -19.44 -37.83 -23.38
C PHE A 71 -20.63 -38.44 -24.16
N ASP A 72 -21.33 -37.67 -24.99
CA ASP A 72 -22.56 -38.12 -25.69
C ASP A 72 -22.35 -38.65 -27.12
N ASP A 73 -21.10 -38.78 -27.60
CA ASP A 73 -20.79 -39.30 -28.95
C ASP A 73 -20.05 -40.66 -28.87
N ALA A 74 -20.78 -41.70 -28.44
CA ALA A 74 -20.35 -43.11 -28.45
C ALA A 74 -21.52 -44.08 -28.72
#